data_AF-A0A851DAC6-F1
#
_entry.id   AF-A0A851DAC6-F1
#
_cell.length_a   1.000
_cell.length_b   1.000
_cell.length_c   1.000
_cell.angle_alpha   90.00
_cell.angle_beta   90.00
_cell.angle_gamma   90.00
#
_symmetry.space_group_name_H-M   'P 1'
#
loop_
_entity.id
_entity.type
_entity.pdbx_description
1 polymer ?
#
loop_
_entity_poly.entity_id
_entity_poly.type
_entity_poly.pdbx_seq_one_letter_code
_entity_poly.pdbx_strand_id
1 'polypeptide(L)'
;LADGNNRADALVAAPAWTGPSVNLFEQVRNSHEFFHQSAKMLAGQFNISFNDAQGIVKSCPACGIGLGVNPRGLQPLQLWQMDVTHVAEFGRLKYVHVCIDTFSMVIWATAQ
;
A
#
# COMPACT_ATOMS: atom_id res chain seq x y z
N LEU A 1 -13.97 26.20 -2.26
CA LEU A 1 -13.24 25.02 -1.71
C LEU A 1 -11.74 25.08 -2.00
N ALA A 2 -11.30 25.65 -3.14
CA ALA A 2 -9.88 25.70 -3.52
C ALA A 2 -8.99 26.62 -2.64
N ASP A 3 -9.48 27.81 -2.24
CA ASP A 3 -8.64 28.76 -1.48
C ASP A 3 -8.23 28.28 -0.08
N GLY A 4 -9.11 27.53 0.59
CA GLY A 4 -8.80 26.95 1.90
C GLY A 4 -7.69 25.90 1.80
N ASN A 5 -7.75 25.05 0.76
CA ASN A 5 -6.73 24.05 0.48
C ASN A 5 -5.41 24.71 0.06
N ASN A 6 -5.45 25.75 -0.78
CA ASN A 6 -4.26 26.49 -1.18
C ASN A 6 -3.55 27.14 0.02
N ARG A 7 -4.31 27.66 1.00
CA ARG A 7 -3.73 28.18 2.25
C ARG A 7 -3.16 27.08 3.15
N ALA A 8 -3.84 25.94 3.25
CA ALA A 8 -3.33 24.80 4.01
C ALA A 8 -2.02 24.27 3.41
N ASP A 9 -1.98 24.10 2.09
CA ASP A 9 -0.80 23.64 1.36
C ASP A 9 0.38 24.63 1.47
N ALA A 10 0.10 25.94 1.44
CA ALA A 10 1.12 26.97 1.64
C ALA A 10 1.72 26.97 3.05
N LEU A 11 0.93 26.64 4.08
CA LEU A 11 1.41 26.53 5.46
C LEU A 11 2.21 25.24 5.71
N VAL A 12 1.92 24.17 4.96
CA VAL A 12 2.70 22.92 5.00
C VAL A 12 4.03 23.04 4.23
N ALA A 13 4.10 23.93 3.23
CA ALA A 13 5.32 24.18 2.47
C ALA A 13 6.41 24.96 3.25
N ALA A 14 6.08 25.50 4.43
CA ALA A 14 7.09 26.07 5.32
C ALA A 14 8.01 24.95 5.82
N PRO A 15 9.35 25.16 5.86
CA PRO A 15 10.26 24.14 6.34
C PRO A 15 9.94 23.83 7.81
N ALA A 16 9.46 22.62 8.07
CA ALA A 16 9.07 22.15 9.39
C ALA A 16 10.25 22.03 10.39
N TRP A 17 11.48 22.31 9.97
CA TRP A 17 12.69 22.09 10.75
C TRP A 17 13.67 23.27 10.67
N THR A 18 13.97 23.89 11.82
CA THR A 18 14.94 25.00 11.99
C THR A 18 16.20 24.58 12.77
N GLY A 19 16.43 23.27 12.93
CA GLY A 19 17.59 22.74 13.65
C GLY A 19 18.92 22.99 12.91
N PRO A 20 20.08 22.81 13.59
CA PRO A 20 21.39 23.04 13.00
C PRO A 20 21.58 22.16 11.76
N SER A 21 22.41 22.61 10.81
CA SER A 21 22.64 21.95 9.52
C SER A 21 23.37 20.61 9.69
N VAL A 22 22.63 19.60 10.12
CA VAL A 22 22.97 18.19 9.91
C VAL A 22 22.94 17.94 8.40
N ASN A 23 23.73 16.98 7.90
CA ASN A 23 23.73 16.57 6.50
C ASN A 23 22.29 16.52 5.94
N LEU A 24 22.03 17.14 4.78
CA LEU A 24 20.69 17.23 4.18
C LEU A 24 19.99 15.87 4.14
N PHE A 25 20.75 14.81 3.82
CA PHE A 25 20.23 13.44 3.78
C PHE A 25 19.75 12.94 5.16
N GLU A 26 20.43 13.33 6.23
CA GLU A 26 20.07 12.96 7.60
C GLU A 26 18.81 13.71 8.05
N GLN A 27 18.67 14.98 7.68
CA GLN A 27 17.42 15.74 7.93
C GLN A 27 16.22 15.11 7.20
N VAL A 28 16.39 14.75 5.93
CA VAL A 28 15.33 14.10 5.13
C VAL A 28 14.95 12.76 5.76
N ARG A 29 15.94 11.97 6.19
CA ARG A 29 15.72 10.68 6.86
C ARG A 29 14.97 10.85 8.18
N ASN A 30 15.41 11.75 9.05
CA ASN A 30 14.76 12.01 10.34
C ASN A 30 13.32 12.51 10.16
N SER A 31 13.10 13.38 9.18
CA SER A 31 11.76 13.89 8.87
C SER A 31 10.86 12.77 8.32
N HIS A 32 11.37 11.90 7.45
CA HIS A 32 10.64 10.72 6.98
C HIS A 32 10.38 9.70 8.09
N GLU A 33 11.33 9.46 8.98
CA GLU A 33 11.17 8.54 10.12
C GLU A 33 10.09 9.02 11.10
N PHE A 34 9.98 10.33 11.30
CA PHE A 34 8.98 10.90 12.19
C PHE A 34 7.58 11.00 11.58
N PHE A 35 7.47 11.42 10.31
CA PHE A 35 6.18 11.70 9.66
C PHE A 35 5.72 10.65 8.64
N HIS A 36 6.60 9.71 8.23
CA HIS A 36 6.36 8.75 7.15
C HIS A 36 5.88 9.39 5.84
N GLN A 37 6.34 10.62 5.57
CA GLN A 37 5.93 11.41 4.43
C GLN A 37 6.39 10.82 3.08
N SER A 38 5.57 11.01 2.03
CA SER A 38 5.81 10.40 0.72
C SER A 38 7.07 10.93 0.00
N ALA A 39 7.60 10.16 -0.94
CA ALA A 39 8.78 10.54 -1.72
C ALA A 39 8.57 11.85 -2.51
N LYS A 40 7.35 12.09 -3.01
CA LYS A 40 7.01 13.33 -3.72
C LYS A 40 7.11 14.56 -2.80
N MET A 41 6.66 14.40 -1.56
CA MET A 41 6.70 15.47 -0.57
C MET A 41 8.14 15.77 -0.14
N LEU A 42 8.94 14.73 0.14
CA LEU A 42 10.36 14.86 0.45
C LEU A 42 11.13 15.58 -0.66
N ALA A 43 10.90 15.20 -1.93
CA ALA A 43 11.54 15.81 -3.07
C ALA A 43 11.21 17.31 -3.17
N GLY A 44 9.97 17.70 -2.93
CA GLY A 44 9.55 19.12 -2.93
C GLY A 44 10.07 19.91 -1.73
N GLN A 45 9.99 19.34 -0.52
CA GLN A 45 10.30 20.03 0.74
C GLN A 45 11.81 20.24 0.94
N PHE A 46 12.63 19.26 0.54
CA PHE A 46 14.08 19.29 0.74
C PHE A 46 14.86 19.55 -0.55
N ASN A 47 14.16 19.75 -1.67
CA ASN A 47 14.74 19.96 -3.00
C ASN A 47 15.79 18.88 -3.39
N ILE A 48 15.50 17.62 -3.04
CA ILE A 48 16.31 16.45 -3.40
C ILE A 48 15.75 15.78 -4.66
N SER A 49 16.55 14.93 -5.31
CA SER A 49 16.04 14.16 -6.44
C SER A 49 14.92 13.22 -6.01
N PHE A 50 13.93 13.01 -6.88
CA PHE A 50 12.85 12.07 -6.61
C PHE A 50 13.38 10.65 -6.38
N ASN A 51 14.47 10.27 -7.04
CA ASN A 51 15.10 8.96 -6.87
C ASN A 51 15.70 8.79 -5.46
N ASP A 52 16.35 9.83 -4.93
CA ASP A 52 16.88 9.82 -3.56
C ASP A 52 15.73 9.74 -2.54
N ALA A 53 14.67 10.53 -2.75
CA ALA A 53 13.47 10.48 -1.92
C ALA A 53 12.80 9.09 -1.94
N GLN A 54 12.72 8.45 -3.12
CA GLN A 54 12.23 7.08 -3.24
C GLN A 54 13.13 6.08 -2.51
N GLY A 55 14.45 6.25 -2.58
CA GLY A 55 15.41 5.42 -1.83
C GLY A 55 15.15 5.46 -0.33
N ILE A 56 14.94 6.67 0.21
CA ILE A 56 14.63 6.87 1.64
C ILE A 56 13.31 6.18 2.02
N VAL A 57 12.23 6.41 1.27
CA VAL A 57 10.93 5.78 1.56
C VAL A 57 11.00 4.25 1.46
N LYS A 58 11.66 3.71 0.44
CA LYS A 58 11.83 2.26 0.25
C LYS A 58 12.67 1.61 1.34
N SER A 59 13.63 2.35 1.91
CA SER A 59 14.46 1.87 3.02
C SER A 59 13.72 1.85 4.35
N CYS A 60 12.57 2.53 4.46
CA CYS A 60 11.80 2.56 5.69
C CYS A 60 11.05 1.23 5.89
N PRO A 61 11.33 0.48 6.98
CA PRO A 61 10.69 -0.80 7.23
C PRO A 61 9.18 -0.67 7.48
N ALA A 62 8.73 0.48 7.98
CA ALA A 62 7.31 0.76 8.22
C ALA A 62 6.55 1.22 6.97
N CYS A 63 7.25 1.83 6.00
CA CYS A 63 6.64 2.29 4.74
C CYS A 63 6.75 1.28 3.60
N GLY A 64 7.28 0.07 3.88
CA GLY A 64 7.26 -1.03 2.94
C GLY A 64 5.84 -1.22 2.43
N ILE A 65 5.65 -1.08 1.11
CA ILE A 65 4.45 -1.57 0.46
C ILE A 65 4.52 -3.07 0.69
N GLY A 66 3.75 -3.57 1.66
CA GLY A 66 3.55 -4.99 1.79
C GLY A 66 3.19 -5.48 0.39
N LEU A 67 4.06 -6.29 -0.21
CA LEU A 67 3.71 -7.04 -1.40
C LEU A 67 2.51 -7.86 -0.93
N GLY A 68 1.31 -7.35 -1.22
CA GLY A 68 0.06 -7.85 -0.67
C GLY A 68 -0.11 -9.26 -1.21
N VAL A 69 0.39 -10.24 -0.45
CA VAL A 69 0.17 -11.64 -0.76
C VAL A 69 -1.25 -11.97 -0.35
N ASN A 70 -1.93 -12.79 -1.15
CA ASN A 70 -3.24 -13.28 -0.77
C ASN A 70 -3.11 -14.02 0.57
N PRO A 71 -3.87 -13.63 1.61
CA PRO A 71 -3.82 -14.29 2.89
C PRO A 71 -4.26 -15.75 2.75
N ARG A 72 -3.62 -16.64 3.51
CA ARG A 72 -3.94 -18.07 3.57
C ARG A 72 -4.18 -18.47 5.02
N GLY A 73 -5.06 -19.45 5.22
CA GLY A 73 -5.28 -20.09 6.51
C GLY A 73 -3.99 -20.75 7.01
N LEU A 74 -3.81 -20.77 8.32
CA LEU A 74 -2.74 -21.45 9.05
C LEU A 74 -3.13 -22.89 9.44
N GLN A 75 -4.42 -23.22 9.41
CA GLN A 75 -4.97 -24.55 9.67
C GLN A 75 -6.20 -24.81 8.77
N PRO A 76 -6.60 -26.08 8.58
CA PRO A 76 -7.80 -26.41 7.80
C PRO A 76 -9.04 -25.72 8.37
N LEU A 77 -9.96 -25.35 7.50
CA LEU A 77 -11.25 -24.73 7.84
C LEU A 77 -11.15 -23.31 8.42
N GLN A 78 -9.96 -22.70 8.45
CA GLN A 78 -9.77 -21.35 9.01
C GLN A 78 -10.10 -20.23 8.02
N LEU A 79 -9.71 -20.39 6.76
CA LEU A 79 -9.88 -19.35 5.75
C LEU A 79 -10.22 -19.99 4.40
N TRP A 80 -11.38 -19.62 3.88
CA TRP A 80 -11.88 -20.03 2.57
C TRP A 80 -11.90 -18.82 1.64
N GLN A 81 -11.56 -19.04 0.37
CA GLN A 81 -11.77 -18.10 -0.71
C GLN A 81 -12.90 -18.59 -1.58
N MET A 82 -13.79 -17.70 -1.99
CA MET A 82 -14.90 -18.01 -2.88
C MET A 82 -14.88 -17.07 -4.08
N ASP A 83 -15.11 -17.62 -5.26
CA ASP A 83 -15.35 -16.85 -6.48
C ASP A 83 -16.35 -17.58 -7.38
N VAL A 84 -16.84 -16.91 -8.42
CA VAL A 84 -17.73 -17.48 -9.43
C VAL A 84 -17.01 -17.52 -10.77
N THR A 85 -16.97 -18.69 -11.39
CA THR A 85 -16.44 -18.85 -12.75
C THR A 85 -17.53 -19.24 -13.74
N HIS A 86 -17.32 -18.92 -15.01
CA HIS A 86 -18.29 -19.18 -16.07
C HIS A 86 -17.88 -20.41 -16.88
N VAL A 87 -18.70 -21.47 -16.84
CA VAL A 87 -18.54 -22.72 -17.59
C VAL A 87 -19.69 -22.86 -18.59
N ALA A 88 -19.44 -22.53 -19.85
CA ALA A 88 -20.49 -22.39 -20.87
C ALA A 88 -21.24 -23.72 -21.15
N GLU A 89 -20.56 -24.84 -20.96
CA GLU A 89 -21.05 -26.21 -21.14
C GLU A 89 -22.24 -26.54 -20.23
N PHE A 90 -22.41 -25.81 -19.12
CA PHE A 90 -23.55 -25.97 -18.20
C PHE A 90 -24.80 -25.17 -18.60
N GLY A 91 -24.76 -24.43 -19.72
CA GLY A 91 -25.93 -23.77 -20.27
C GLY A 91 -26.50 -22.71 -19.32
N ARG A 92 -27.73 -22.92 -18.81
CA ARG A 92 -28.32 -22.00 -17.82
C ARG A 92 -27.57 -22.03 -16.49
N LEU A 93 -26.93 -23.16 -16.17
CA LEU A 93 -26.20 -23.36 -14.92
C LEU A 93 -24.71 -22.96 -15.00
N LYS A 94 -24.38 -22.08 -15.95
CA LYS A 94 -23.01 -21.71 -16.32
C LYS A 94 -22.24 -20.97 -15.24
N TYR A 95 -22.91 -20.44 -14.21
CA TYR A 95 -22.26 -19.73 -13.13
C TYR A 95 -21.93 -20.70 -12.01
N VAL A 96 -20.68 -21.17 -12.01
CA VAL A 96 -20.19 -22.14 -11.03
C VAL A 96 -19.59 -21.39 -9.85
N HIS A 97 -20.21 -21.53 -8.69
CA HIS A 97 -19.68 -21.03 -7.42
C HIS A 97 -18.60 -21.98 -6.93
N VAL A 98 -17.38 -21.47 -6.71
CA VAL A 98 -16.23 -22.26 -6.26
C VAL A 98 -15.73 -21.70 -4.94
N CYS A 99 -15.60 -22.56 -3.94
CA CYS A 99 -14.97 -22.27 -2.66
C CYS A 99 -13.73 -23.14 -2.49
N ILE A 100 -12.61 -22.57 -2.06
CA ILE A 100 -11.37 -23.29 -1.76
C ILE A 100 -10.90 -22.99 -0.34
N ASP A 101 -10.59 -24.02 0.42
CA ASP A 101 -9.88 -23.88 1.69
C ASP A 101 -8.42 -23.53 1.40
N THR A 102 -8.00 -22.34 1.82
CA THR A 102 -6.69 -21.78 1.45
C THR A 102 -5.50 -22.50 2.11
N PHE A 103 -5.75 -23.33 3.14
CA PHE A 103 -4.73 -24.15 3.80
C PHE A 103 -4.62 -25.54 3.15
N SER A 104 -5.69 -26.33 3.19
CA SER A 104 -5.77 -27.72 2.77
C SER A 104 -6.01 -27.92 1.26
N MET A 105 -6.36 -26.86 0.53
CA MET A 105 -6.69 -26.89 -0.89
C MET A 105 -7.91 -27.75 -1.26
N VAL A 106 -8.78 -28.06 -0.29
CA VAL A 106 -10.08 -28.69 -0.56
C VAL A 106 -10.95 -27.72 -1.34
N ILE A 107 -11.57 -28.20 -2.42
CA ILE A 107 -12.43 -27.42 -3.31
C ILE A 107 -13.88 -27.92 -3.20
N TRP A 108 -14.80 -26.97 -3.10
CA TRP A 108 -16.23 -27.18 -3.24
C TRP A 108 -16.75 -26.38 -4.44
N ALA A 109 -17.54 -27.00 -5.32
CA ALA A 109 -18.10 -26.34 -6.50
C ALA A 109 -19.57 -26.69 -6.68
N THR A 110 -20.40 -25.67 -6.96
CA THR A 110 -21.84 -25.83 -7.22
C THR A 110 -22.22 -25.09 -8.49
N ALA A 111 -22.84 -25.79 -9.44
CA ALA A 111 -23.49 -25.18 -10.61
C ALA A 111 -24.92 -24.77 -10.24
N GLN A 112 -25.32 -23.55 -10.60
CA GLN A 112 -26.63 -22.96 -10.29
C GLN A 112 -27.25 -22.29 -11.50
#